data_AF-A0ABD5DEN9-F1
#
_entry.id   AF-A0ABD5DEN9-F1
#
_cell.length_a   1.000
_cell.length_b   1.000
_cell.length_c   1.000
_cell.angle_alpha   90.00
_cell.angle_beta   90.00
_cell.angle_gamma   90.00
#
_symmetry.space_group_name_H-M   'P 1'
#
loop_
_entity.id
_entity.type
_entity.pdbx_description
1 polymer ?
#
loop_
_entity_poly.entity_id
_entity_poly.type
_entity_poly.pdbx_seq_one_letter_code
_entity_poly.pdbx_strand_id
1 'polypeptide(L)'
;YQEISDFSRIFNVEDRGQALIADFKKREADLRQEFGKSKKDLSFVFWFSSASPSADAYVGGKNSASGFIASVLGGHNAITSETEWPTVSWE
;
A
#
# COMPACT_ATOMS: atom_id res chain seq x y z
N TYR A 1 -7.69 -3.35 8.50
CA TYR A 1 -8.16 -3.35 9.90
C TYR A 1 -9.16 -4.46 10.19
N GLN A 2 -10.22 -4.61 9.38
CA GLN A 2 -11.26 -5.63 9.58
C GLN A 2 -10.71 -7.04 9.78
N GLU A 3 -9.86 -7.51 8.87
CA GLU A 3 -9.26 -8.84 8.93
C GLU A 3 -8.49 -9.11 10.24
N ILE A 4 -7.76 -8.12 10.77
CA ILE A 4 -7.07 -8.24 12.07
C ILE A 4 -8.10 -8.45 13.19
N SER A 5 -9.22 -7.73 13.16
CA SER A 5 -10.30 -7.87 14.15
C SER A 5 -11.03 -9.21 14.03
N ASP A 6 -11.18 -9.74 12.82
CA ASP A 6 -11.85 -11.02 12.60
C ASP A 6 -10.95 -12.18 13.07
N PHE A 7 -9.67 -12.16 12.71
CA PHE A 7 -8.72 -13.16 13.21
C PHE A 7 -8.53 -13.09 14.72
N SER A 8 -8.50 -11.90 15.32
CA SER A 8 -8.34 -11.81 16.78
C SER A 8 -9.51 -12.46 17.53
N ARG A 9 -10.73 -12.40 16.99
CA ARG A 9 -11.90 -13.12 17.51
C ARG A 9 -11.81 -14.64 17.31
N ILE A 10 -11.39 -15.08 16.11
CA ILE A 10 -11.22 -16.52 15.82
C ILE A 10 -10.22 -17.17 16.78
N PHE A 11 -9.16 -16.45 17.11
CA PHE A 11 -8.09 -16.95 17.99
C PHE A 11 -8.24 -16.54 19.45
N ASN A 12 -9.34 -15.89 19.85
CA ASN A 12 -9.60 -15.43 21.23
C ASN A 12 -8.45 -14.59 21.82
N VAL A 13 -7.96 -13.63 21.03
CA VAL A 13 -6.87 -12.69 21.34
C VAL A 13 -7.25 -11.24 20.99
N GLU A 14 -8.49 -10.86 21.28
CA GLU A 14 -9.09 -9.58 20.90
C GLU A 14 -8.28 -8.37 21.36
N ASP A 15 -7.78 -8.38 22.61
CA ASP A 15 -6.95 -7.28 23.16
C ASP A 15 -5.69 -7.05 22.32
N ARG A 16 -5.04 -8.12 21.86
CA ARG A 16 -3.88 -8.04 20.96
C ARG A 16 -4.27 -7.50 19.58
N GLY A 17 -5.43 -7.91 19.07
CA GLY A 17 -5.99 -7.40 17.83
C GLY A 17 -6.27 -5.89 17.89
N GLN A 18 -6.89 -5.43 18.98
CA GLN A 18 -7.18 -4.01 19.18
C GLN A 18 -5.90 -3.18 19.33
N ALA A 19 -4.92 -3.68 20.09
CA ALA A 19 -3.62 -3.01 20.22
C ALA A 19 -2.93 -2.84 18.85
N LEU A 20 -2.94 -3.89 18.01
CA LEU A 20 -2.34 -3.83 16.67
C LEU A 20 -3.08 -2.85 15.74
N ILE A 21 -4.42 -2.85 15.77
CA ILE A 21 -5.23 -1.91 14.98
C ILE A 21 -4.94 -0.47 15.41
N ALA A 22 -4.84 -0.21 16.72
CA ALA A 22 -4.54 1.12 17.24
C ALA A 22 -3.16 1.61 16.79
N ASP A 23 -2.13 0.74 16.84
CA ASP A 23 -0.79 1.06 16.34
C ASP A 23 -0.79 1.41 14.85
N PHE A 24 -1.45 0.61 14.02
CA PHE A 24 -1.50 0.86 12.58
C PHE A 24 -2.23 2.15 12.24
N LYS A 25 -3.37 2.43 12.89
CA LYS A 25 -4.10 3.70 12.71
C LYS A 25 -3.27 4.90 13.12
N LYS A 26 -2.54 4.80 14.24
CA LYS A 26 -1.63 5.86 14.69
C LYS A 26 -0.54 6.10 13.64
N ARG A 27 0.11 5.04 13.17
CA ARG A 27 1.17 5.14 12.17
C ARG A 27 0.68 5.75 10.86
N GLU A 28 -0.50 5.33 10.39
CA GLU A 28 -1.12 5.92 9.20
C GLU A 28 -1.37 7.42 9.38
N ALA A 29 -1.92 7.83 10.53
CA ALA A 29 -2.18 9.23 10.83
C ALA A 29 -0.88 10.06 10.90
N ASP A 30 0.15 9.55 11.56
CA ASP A 30 1.45 10.21 11.68
C ASP A 30 2.08 10.42 10.28
N LEU A 31 2.09 9.39 9.43
CA LEU A 31 2.61 9.49 8.05
C LEU A 31 1.81 10.47 7.20
N ARG A 32 0.48 10.44 7.27
CA ARG A 32 -0.36 11.40 6.54
C ARG A 32 -0.12 12.84 7.00
N GLN A 33 0.15 13.05 8.29
CA GLN A 33 0.49 14.37 8.81
C GLN A 33 1.85 14.86 8.29
N GLU A 34 2.84 13.97 8.23
CA GLU A 34 4.20 14.26 7.78
C GLU A 34 4.24 14.55 6.27
N PHE A 35 3.64 13.68 5.46
CA PHE A 35 3.78 13.71 3.99
C PHE A 35 2.62 14.39 3.26
N GLY A 36 1.42 14.41 3.83
CA GLY A 36 0.22 14.97 3.18
C GLY A 36 0.21 16.49 3.00
N LYS A 37 1.17 17.21 3.59
CA LYS A 37 1.34 18.67 3.43
C LYS A 37 2.32 19.06 2.33
N SER A 38 2.97 18.09 1.68
CA SER A 38 3.83 18.35 0.52
C SER A 38 3.03 19.07 -0.57
N LYS A 39 3.59 20.16 -1.13
CA LYS A 39 3.01 20.83 -2.31
C LYS A 39 3.30 20.10 -3.61
N LYS A 40 4.09 19.03 -3.57
CA LYS A 40 4.45 18.23 -4.74
C LYS A 40 3.64 16.95 -4.73
N ASP A 41 2.84 16.75 -5.77
CA ASP A 41 2.21 15.47 -6.07
C ASP A 41 3.28 14.52 -6.64
N LEU A 42 3.77 13.61 -5.80
CA LEU A 42 4.79 12.65 -6.18
C LEU A 42 4.13 11.44 -6.85
N SER A 43 4.74 11.00 -7.95
CA SER A 43 4.37 9.74 -8.61
C SER A 43 5.28 8.63 -8.10
N PHE A 44 4.68 7.51 -7.67
CA PHE A 44 5.38 6.34 -7.17
C PHE A 44 5.18 5.15 -8.10
N VAL A 45 6.26 4.40 -8.35
CA VAL A 45 6.21 3.08 -8.99
C VAL A 45 6.67 2.05 -7.98
N PHE A 46 5.86 1.00 -7.79
CA PHE A 46 6.19 -0.14 -6.95
C PHE A 46 6.50 -1.32 -7.84
N TRP A 47 7.79 -1.57 -8.05
CA TRP A 47 8.29 -2.70 -8.84
C TRP A 47 8.61 -3.88 -7.94
N PHE A 48 8.17 -5.07 -8.35
CA PHE A 48 8.35 -6.31 -7.59
C PHE A 48 9.32 -7.28 -8.26
N SER A 49 9.17 -7.51 -9.57
CA SER A 49 10.05 -8.43 -10.30
C SER A 49 10.01 -8.21 -11.82
N SER A 50 11.03 -8.71 -12.50
CA SER A 50 11.06 -8.96 -13.94
C SER A 50 11.93 -10.19 -14.18
N ALA A 51 11.48 -11.12 -15.02
CA ALA A 51 12.20 -12.39 -15.22
C ALA A 51 13.53 -12.21 -15.98
N SER A 52 13.67 -11.12 -16.73
CA SER A 52 14.89 -10.66 -17.38
C SER A 52 14.84 -9.13 -17.56
N PRO A 53 15.95 -8.45 -17.90
CA PRO A 53 15.94 -7.02 -18.20
C PRO A 53 15.04 -6.62 -19.38
N SER A 54 14.72 -7.56 -20.28
CA SER A 54 13.86 -7.34 -21.43
C SER A 54 12.42 -7.81 -21.21
N ALA A 55 12.12 -8.40 -20.05
CA ALA A 55 10.78 -8.85 -19.71
C ALA A 55 10.01 -7.72 -19.02
N ASP A 56 8.69 -7.70 -19.26
CA ASP A 56 7.78 -6.79 -18.57
C ASP A 56 7.96 -6.85 -17.06
N ALA A 57 7.81 -5.68 -16.43
CA ALA A 57 7.89 -5.52 -14.99
C ALA A 57 6.56 -5.85 -14.33
N TYR A 58 6.57 -6.75 -13.34
CA TYR A 58 5.46 -6.88 -12.39
C TYR A 58 5.48 -5.69 -11.44
N VAL A 59 4.42 -4.90 -11.47
CA VAL A 59 4.26 -3.69 -10.67
C VAL A 59 2.94 -3.73 -9.89
N GLY A 60 2.82 -2.91 -8.85
CA GLY A 60 1.60 -2.83 -8.05
C GLY A 60 0.56 -1.91 -8.69
N GLY A 61 -0.65 -2.40 -8.95
CA GLY A 61 -1.75 -1.58 -9.48
C GLY A 61 -2.41 -0.67 -8.44
N LYS A 62 -3.35 0.18 -8.87
CA LYS A 62 -3.94 1.23 -8.00
C LYS A 62 -4.79 0.68 -6.85
N ASN A 63 -5.38 -0.50 -7.03
CA ASN A 63 -6.25 -1.14 -6.03
C ASN A 63 -5.46 -2.03 -5.04
N SER A 64 -4.15 -2.16 -5.22
CA SER A 64 -3.28 -2.94 -4.34
C SER A 64 -2.80 -2.13 -3.13
N ALA A 65 -2.07 -2.78 -2.22
CA ALA A 65 -1.38 -2.10 -1.12
C ALA A 65 -0.45 -0.97 -1.61
N SER A 66 0.12 -1.08 -2.82
CA SER A 66 0.95 -0.03 -3.44
C SER A 66 0.20 1.27 -3.65
N GLY A 67 -1.04 1.21 -4.13
CA GLY A 67 -1.89 2.40 -4.29
C GLY A 67 -2.22 3.06 -2.96
N PHE A 68 -2.54 2.25 -1.94
CA PHE A 68 -2.77 2.75 -0.59
C PHE A 68 -1.53 3.44 0.00
N ILE A 69 -0.35 2.82 -0.11
CA ILE A 69 0.90 3.38 0.40
C ILE A 69 1.24 4.71 -0.28
N ALA A 70 1.10 4.80 -1.61
CA ALA A 70 1.32 6.06 -2.32
C ALA A 70 0.42 7.19 -1.80
N SER A 71 -0.86 6.89 -1.55
CA SER A 71 -1.81 7.83 -0.96
C SER A 71 -1.44 8.24 0.47
N VAL A 72 -1.00 7.30 1.30
CA VAL A 72 -0.53 7.60 2.68
C VAL A 72 0.66 8.57 2.64
N LEU A 73 1.56 8.41 1.67
CA LEU A 73 2.75 9.25 1.49
C LEU A 73 2.47 10.55 0.71
N GLY A 74 1.20 10.92 0.52
CA GLY A 74 0.81 12.21 -0.06
C GLY A 74 1.00 12.34 -1.57
N GLY A 75 1.15 11.23 -2.30
CA GLY A 75 1.20 11.21 -3.76
C GLY A 75 0.26 10.18 -4.37
N HIS A 76 0.60 9.71 -5.57
CA HIS A 76 -0.20 8.72 -6.31
C HIS A 76 0.66 7.60 -6.90
N ASN A 77 0.03 6.46 -7.14
CA ASN A 77 0.65 5.36 -7.87
C ASN A 77 0.62 5.68 -9.38
N ALA A 78 1.77 5.63 -10.03
CA ALA A 78 1.88 5.83 -11.48
C ALA A 78 1.11 4.78 -12.28
N ILE A 79 0.94 3.58 -11.69
CA ILE A 79 0.22 2.47 -12.32
C ILE A 79 -1.26 2.57 -11.98
N THR A 80 -2.07 2.93 -12.97
CA THR A 80 -3.53 3.15 -12.83
C THR A 80 -4.38 1.91 -13.08
N SER A 81 -3.74 0.78 -13.42
CA SER A 81 -4.41 -0.50 -13.63
C SER A 81 -5.16 -0.96 -12.37
N GLU A 82 -6.36 -1.51 -12.58
CA GLU A 82 -7.18 -2.12 -11.53
C GLU A 82 -6.74 -3.53 -11.15
N THR A 83 -5.96 -4.18 -12.02
CA THR A 83 -5.29 -5.44 -11.71
C THR A 83 -4.35 -5.21 -10.54
N GLU A 84 -4.31 -6.15 -9.59
CA GLU A 84 -3.44 -6.02 -8.42
C GLU A 84 -1.95 -6.08 -8.80
N TRP A 85 -1.61 -6.99 -9.72
CA TRP A 85 -0.25 -7.28 -10.18
C TRP A 85 -0.13 -7.21 -11.73
N PRO A 86 -0.33 -6.05 -12.36
CA PRO A 86 -0.15 -5.91 -13.79
C PRO A 86 1.33 -6.08 -14.18
N THR A 87 1.52 -6.51 -15.43
CA THR A 87 2.80 -6.37 -16.12
C THR A 87 2.79 -5.08 -16.95
N VAL A 88 3.92 -4.36 -16.96
CA VAL A 88 4.11 -3.18 -17.79
C VAL A 88 5.45 -3.26 -18.53
N SER A 89 5.49 -2.77 -19.77
CA SER A 89 6.76 -2.60 -20.51
C SER A 89 7.66 -1.59 -19.79
N TRP A 90 8.95 -1.60 -20.12
CA TRP A 90 9.87 -0.56 -19.64
C TRP A 90 9.75 0.77 -20.41
N GLU A 91 9.14 0.73 -21.59
CA GLU A 91 8.85 1.83 -22.51
C GLU A 91 7.41 2.35 -22.38
#